data_AF-A0A2V4B9I1-F1
#
_entry.id   AF-A0A2V4B9I1-F1
#
_cell.length_a   1.000
_cell.length_b   1.000
_cell.length_c   1.000
_cell.angle_alpha   90.00
_cell.angle_beta   90.00
_cell.angle_gamma   90.00
#
_symmetry.space_group_name_H-M   'P 1'
#
loop_
_entity.id
_entity.type
_entity.pdbx_description
1 polymer ?
#
loop_
_entity_poly.entity_id
_entity_poly.type
_entity_poly.pdbx_seq_one_letter_code
_entity_poly.pdbx_strand_id
1 'polypeptide(L)'
;MNPRSFPSVEAYNAAYPDCPIPTDPATRHGLRGYQAAMSGVTDDVTGTEGSLTLDFLPGGAPGPHEGDRTGTVVATHWGDGPVLVLAERVSLRAAWRAITDQWPTRLSEVRIALTHVPS
;
A
#
# COMPACT_ATOMS: atom_id res chain seq x y z
N MET A 1 1.69 14.69 -9.09
CA MET A 1 0.80 14.90 -7.92
C MET A 1 1.43 14.20 -6.73
N ASN A 2 1.46 14.86 -5.57
CA ASN A 2 1.90 14.23 -4.34
C ASN A 2 0.80 13.27 -3.83
N PRO A 3 1.16 12.09 -3.28
CA PRO A 3 0.19 11.17 -2.71
C PRO A 3 -0.56 11.85 -1.56
N ARG A 4 -1.85 11.53 -1.40
CA ARG A 4 -2.63 12.01 -0.25
C ARG A 4 -2.07 11.36 1.01
N SER A 5 -1.78 12.17 2.02
CA SER A 5 -1.18 11.71 3.27
C SER A 5 -2.13 11.91 4.45
N PHE A 6 -2.14 10.95 5.37
CA PHE A 6 -2.83 11.02 6.65
C PHE A 6 -1.81 10.89 7.78
N PRO A 7 -1.94 11.69 8.86
CA PRO A 7 -0.96 11.68 9.95
C PRO A 7 -0.99 10.38 10.78
N SER A 8 -2.09 9.63 10.75
CA SER A 8 -2.23 8.38 11.49
C SER A 8 -3.17 7.39 10.80
N VAL A 9 -3.15 6.15 11.27
CA VAL A 9 -4.07 5.08 10.83
C VAL A 9 -5.52 5.44 11.13
N GLU A 10 -5.80 6.05 12.29
CA GLU A 10 -7.14 6.49 12.67
C GLU A 10 -7.67 7.57 11.73
N ALA A 11 -6.82 8.53 11.36
CA ALA A 11 -7.18 9.59 10.42
C ALA A 11 -7.48 9.02 9.02
N TYR A 12 -6.69 8.04 8.57
CA TYR A 12 -6.97 7.33 7.32
C TYR A 12 -8.28 6.54 7.41
N ASN A 13 -8.47 5.72 8.45
CA ASN A 13 -9.66 4.89 8.63
C ASN A 13 -10.95 5.71 8.75
N ALA A 14 -10.89 6.91 9.34
CA ALA A 14 -12.02 7.83 9.38
C ALA A 14 -12.41 8.35 7.98
N ALA A 15 -11.44 8.53 7.08
CA ALA A 15 -11.67 8.97 5.70
C ALA A 15 -12.02 7.81 4.74
N TYR A 16 -11.59 6.59 5.07
CA TYR A 16 -11.74 5.38 4.25
C TYR A 16 -12.41 4.23 5.04
N PRO A 17 -13.68 4.40 5.48
CA PRO A 17 -14.34 3.42 6.33
C PRO A 17 -14.56 2.06 5.66
N ASP A 18 -14.63 2.02 4.32
CA ASP A 18 -14.86 0.80 3.54
C ASP A 18 -13.57 -0.01 3.27
N CYS A 19 -12.39 0.56 3.54
CA CYS A 19 -11.09 -0.11 3.35
C CYS A 19 -10.10 0.21 4.49
N PRO A 20 -10.47 -0.13 5.74
CA PRO A 20 -9.67 0.24 6.90
C PRO A 20 -8.37 -0.56 6.97
N ILE A 21 -7.32 0.09 7.49
CA ILE A 21 -6.15 -0.57 8.04
C ILE A 21 -6.55 -1.20 9.38
N PRO A 22 -6.33 -2.51 9.61
CA PRO A 22 -6.58 -3.13 10.91
C PRO A 22 -5.80 -2.42 12.02
N THR A 23 -6.49 -2.01 13.09
CA THR A 23 -5.85 -1.33 14.22
C THR A 23 -5.05 -2.30 15.09
N ASP A 24 -5.45 -3.57 15.15
CA ASP A 24 -4.69 -4.64 15.81
C ASP A 24 -3.37 -4.97 15.05
N PRO A 25 -2.19 -4.83 15.68
CA PRO A 25 -0.90 -5.07 15.01
C PRO A 25 -0.72 -6.50 14.52
N ALA A 26 -1.22 -7.51 15.24
CA ALA A 26 -1.06 -8.91 14.84
C ALA A 26 -1.81 -9.19 13.53
N THR A 27 -3.03 -8.69 13.43
CA THR A 27 -3.85 -8.76 12.21
C THR A 27 -3.20 -7.97 11.08
N ARG A 28 -2.68 -6.77 11.37
CA ARG A 28 -2.03 -5.89 10.38
C ARG A 28 -0.79 -6.53 9.77
N HIS A 29 0.13 -7.04 10.61
CA HIS A 29 1.36 -7.70 10.14
C HIS A 29 1.09 -9.04 9.44
N GLY A 30 -0.06 -9.66 9.70
CA GLY A 30 -0.50 -10.86 8.98
C GLY A 30 -1.03 -10.59 7.58
N LEU A 31 -1.28 -9.33 7.21
CA LEU A 31 -1.73 -9.00 5.86
C LEU A 31 -0.62 -9.17 4.84
N ARG A 32 -0.99 -9.63 3.65
CA ARG A 32 -0.07 -9.75 2.52
C ARG A 32 0.24 -8.36 1.95
N GLY A 33 1.34 -7.76 2.41
CA GLY A 33 1.93 -6.52 1.90
C GLY A 33 3.14 -6.77 1.00
N TYR A 34 3.74 -5.68 0.50
CA TYR A 34 4.98 -5.72 -0.27
C TYR A 34 6.10 -4.95 0.44
N GLN A 35 7.27 -5.56 0.49
CA GLN A 35 8.52 -4.98 0.98
C GLN A 35 9.64 -5.37 0.01
N ALA A 36 10.37 -4.38 -0.51
CA ALA A 36 11.50 -4.66 -1.39
C ALA A 36 12.64 -5.32 -0.59
N ALA A 37 12.97 -6.57 -0.94
CA ALA A 37 14.04 -7.36 -0.32
C ALA A 37 14.05 -7.34 1.23
N MET A 38 12.86 -7.37 1.85
CA MET A 38 12.67 -7.24 3.32
C MET A 38 13.19 -5.93 3.93
N SER A 39 13.74 -5.02 3.13
CA SER A 39 14.30 -3.74 3.56
C SER A 39 13.29 -2.60 3.42
N GLY A 40 12.16 -2.85 2.73
CA GLY A 40 11.10 -1.90 2.44
C GLY A 40 11.41 -1.00 1.22
N VAL A 41 10.46 -0.14 0.90
CA VAL A 41 10.50 0.80 -0.24
C VAL A 41 11.01 2.15 0.27
N THR A 42 12.05 2.71 -0.35
CA THR A 42 12.57 4.03 0.01
C THR A 42 11.61 5.15 -0.38
N ASP A 43 11.29 6.03 0.56
CA ASP A 43 10.49 7.23 0.30
C ASP A 43 11.33 8.36 -0.33
N ASP A 44 11.37 8.36 -1.67
CA ASP A 44 11.96 9.42 -2.50
C ASP A 44 10.92 10.45 -3.00
N VAL A 45 9.68 10.40 -2.48
CA VAL A 45 8.58 11.26 -2.95
C VAL A 45 8.19 12.31 -1.92
N THR A 46 8.12 11.94 -0.63
CA THR A 46 7.76 12.88 0.44
C THR A 46 8.96 13.53 1.11
N GLY A 47 10.17 13.01 0.83
CA GLY A 47 11.43 13.56 1.33
C GLY A 47 11.80 13.12 2.75
N THR A 48 11.15 12.09 3.28
CA THR A 48 11.52 11.50 4.58
C THR A 48 12.65 10.48 4.48
N GLU A 49 12.95 9.96 3.28
CA GLU A 49 13.91 8.87 3.01
C GLU A 49 13.68 7.59 3.84
N GLY A 50 12.52 7.48 4.47
CA GLY A 50 12.17 6.35 5.32
C GLY A 50 11.92 5.08 4.49
N SER A 51 12.12 3.94 5.14
CA SER A 51 11.69 2.65 4.60
C SER A 51 10.19 2.46 4.86
N LEU A 52 9.45 2.19 3.78
CA LEU A 52 8.01 2.01 3.77
C LEU A 52 7.62 0.58 3.40
N THR A 53 6.50 0.13 3.93
CA THR A 53 5.80 -1.09 3.50
C THR A 53 4.60 -0.68 2.66
N LEU A 54 4.30 -1.45 1.61
CA LEU A 54 3.07 -1.26 0.85
C LEU A 54 1.98 -2.19 1.39
N ASP A 55 0.87 -1.60 1.81
CA ASP A 55 -0.31 -2.33 2.27
C ASP A 55 -1.42 -2.26 1.22
N PHE A 56 -2.09 -3.39 1.04
CA PHE A 56 -3.20 -3.55 0.10
C PHE A 56 -4.48 -3.72 0.91
N LEU A 57 -5.43 -2.81 0.75
CA LEU A 57 -6.60 -2.71 1.62
C LEU A 57 -7.88 -2.79 0.79
N PRO A 58 -8.93 -3.50 1.27
CA PRO A 58 -8.96 -4.24 2.52
C PRO A 58 -8.31 -5.64 2.41
N GLY A 59 -7.72 -6.10 3.51
CA GLY A 59 -7.40 -7.52 3.72
C GLY A 59 -6.18 -8.08 2.98
N GLY A 60 -5.24 -7.24 2.54
CA GLY A 60 -4.00 -7.66 1.87
C GLY A 60 -4.15 -7.94 0.37
N ALA A 61 -3.01 -8.12 -0.30
CA ALA A 61 -2.98 -8.46 -1.71
C ALA A 61 -3.51 -9.89 -1.93
N PRO A 62 -4.50 -10.10 -2.82
CA PRO A 62 -5.08 -11.42 -3.05
C PRO A 62 -4.03 -12.48 -3.40
N GLY A 63 -4.07 -13.62 -2.71
CA GLY A 63 -3.28 -14.81 -3.02
C GLY A 63 -3.72 -15.48 -4.33
N PRO A 64 -2.96 -16.46 -4.86
CA PRO A 64 -3.24 -17.08 -6.16
C PRO A 64 -4.67 -17.60 -6.32
N HIS A 65 -5.22 -18.19 -5.25
CA HIS A 65 -6.54 -18.83 -5.23
C HIS A 65 -7.67 -17.94 -4.67
N GLU A 66 -7.36 -16.73 -4.21
CA GLU A 66 -8.36 -15.83 -3.64
C GLU A 66 -9.07 -15.03 -4.75
N GLY A 67 -10.34 -14.68 -4.54
CA GLY A 67 -11.03 -13.76 -5.43
C GLY A 67 -10.31 -12.41 -5.51
N ASP A 68 -10.35 -11.75 -6.66
CA ASP A 68 -9.89 -10.36 -6.74
C ASP A 68 -10.81 -9.43 -5.95
N ARG A 69 -10.27 -8.29 -5.52
CA ARG A 69 -10.96 -7.28 -4.73
C ARG A 69 -10.54 -5.90 -5.23
N THR A 70 -11.51 -4.99 -5.32
CA THR A 70 -11.23 -3.57 -5.53
C THR A 70 -10.88 -2.92 -4.19
N GLY A 71 -9.85 -2.07 -4.17
CA GLY A 71 -9.36 -1.49 -2.93
C GLY A 71 -8.38 -0.34 -3.10
N THR A 72 -7.62 -0.08 -2.04
CA THR A 72 -6.65 1.01 -1.93
C THR A 72 -5.26 0.43 -1.66
N VAL A 73 -4.25 0.95 -2.35
CA VAL A 73 -2.84 0.68 -2.05
C VAL A 73 -2.29 1.86 -1.30
N VAL A 74 -1.73 1.61 -0.13
CA VAL A 74 -1.11 2.63 0.73
C VAL A 74 0.34 2.27 1.02
N ALA A 75 1.12 3.26 1.42
CA ALA A 75 2.44 3.07 2.02
C ALA A 75 2.44 3.56 3.47
N THR A 76 3.08 2.79 4.34
CA THR A 76 3.14 2.99 5.80
C THR A 76 4.54 2.67 6.32
N HIS A 77 4.88 3.10 7.53
CA HIS A 77 6.06 2.60 8.22
C HIS A 77 5.69 1.31 8.96
N TRP A 78 5.84 0.16 8.29
CA TRP A 78 5.53 -1.14 8.88
C TRP A 78 4.10 -1.24 9.41
N GLY A 79 3.15 -0.65 8.70
CA GLY A 79 1.75 -0.58 9.09
C GLY A 79 1.39 0.61 9.97
N ASP A 80 2.35 1.36 10.49
CA ASP A 80 2.11 2.58 11.27
C ASP A 80 2.07 3.85 10.42
N GLY A 81 1.49 4.90 10.97
CA GLY A 81 1.41 6.20 10.32
C GLY A 81 2.77 6.91 10.19
N PRO A 82 2.89 7.92 9.32
CA PRO A 82 1.88 8.43 8.38
C PRO A 82 1.46 7.42 7.29
N VAL A 83 0.23 7.55 6.81
CA VAL A 83 -0.34 6.70 5.76
C VAL A 83 -0.39 7.47 4.44
N LEU A 84 0.30 6.97 3.42
CA LEU A 84 0.35 7.56 2.08
C LEU A 84 -0.54 6.78 1.12
N VAL A 85 -1.56 7.40 0.56
CA VAL A 85 -2.44 6.78 -0.45
C VAL A 85 -1.78 6.85 -1.82
N LEU A 86 -1.51 5.68 -2.41
CA LEU A 86 -0.80 5.55 -3.69
C LEU A 86 -1.75 5.31 -4.87
N ALA A 87 -2.79 4.50 -4.65
CA ALA A 87 -3.83 4.23 -5.63
C ALA A 87 -5.14 3.89 -4.93
N GLU A 88 -6.27 4.36 -5.48
CA GLU A 88 -7.61 4.17 -4.92
C GLU A 88 -8.49 3.44 -5.93
N ARG A 89 -9.42 2.62 -5.41
CA ARG A 89 -10.40 1.88 -6.20
C ARG A 89 -9.78 1.02 -7.31
N VAL A 90 -8.64 0.40 -7.06
CA VAL A 90 -7.95 -0.46 -8.05
C VAL A 90 -8.15 -1.94 -7.77
N SER A 91 -8.03 -2.79 -8.79
CA SER A 91 -7.87 -4.24 -8.59
C SER A 91 -6.61 -4.51 -7.77
N LEU A 92 -6.76 -5.07 -6.56
CA LEU A 92 -5.64 -5.37 -5.68
C LEU A 92 -4.75 -6.47 -6.28
N ARG A 93 -5.33 -7.43 -7.02
CA ARG A 93 -4.54 -8.42 -7.77
C ARG A 93 -3.71 -7.77 -8.87
N ALA A 94 -4.29 -6.88 -9.66
CA ALA A 94 -3.57 -6.19 -10.72
C ALA A 94 -2.47 -5.27 -10.15
N ALA A 95 -2.76 -4.55 -9.08
CA ALA A 95 -1.79 -3.73 -8.36
C ALA A 95 -0.62 -4.58 -7.81
N TRP A 96 -0.93 -5.71 -7.17
CA TRP A 96 0.09 -6.65 -6.68
C TRP A 96 1.00 -7.12 -7.81
N ARG A 97 0.41 -7.51 -8.96
CA ARG A 97 1.19 -7.94 -10.14
C ARG A 97 2.04 -6.81 -10.69
N ALA A 98 1.48 -5.62 -10.87
CA ALA A 98 2.22 -4.47 -11.41
C ALA A 98 3.46 -4.13 -10.56
N ILE A 99 3.34 -4.20 -9.23
CA ILE A 99 4.46 -4.00 -8.30
C ILE A 99 5.43 -5.17 -8.38
N THR A 100 4.96 -6.41 -8.26
CA THR A 100 5.85 -7.59 -8.20
C THR A 100 6.47 -7.99 -9.53
N ASP A 101 5.94 -7.55 -10.67
CA ASP A 101 6.56 -7.74 -11.97
C ASP A 101 7.79 -6.82 -12.15
N GLN A 102 7.84 -5.69 -11.44
CA GLN A 102 8.91 -4.68 -11.56
C GLN A 102 9.86 -4.64 -10.36
N TRP A 103 9.47 -5.22 -9.22
CA TRP A 103 10.25 -5.21 -7.96
C TRP A 103 10.77 -3.81 -7.57
N PRO A 104 9.91 -2.79 -7.51
CA PRO A 104 10.34 -1.43 -7.22
C PRO A 104 10.96 -1.35 -5.83
N THR A 105 12.01 -0.55 -5.73
CA THR A 105 12.72 -0.26 -4.46
C THR A 105 12.48 1.16 -3.98
N ARG A 106 11.93 2.03 -4.85
CA ARG A 106 11.61 3.43 -4.55
C ARG A 106 10.13 3.72 -4.68
N LEU A 107 9.62 4.65 -3.88
CA LEU A 107 8.21 5.01 -3.89
C LEU A 107 7.77 5.64 -5.22
N SER A 108 8.66 6.38 -5.88
CA SER A 108 8.44 6.89 -7.24
C SER A 108 8.20 5.77 -8.27
N GLU A 109 8.96 4.68 -8.19
CA GLU A 109 8.82 3.50 -9.06
C GLU A 109 7.50 2.77 -8.80
N VAL A 110 7.13 2.60 -7.53
CA VAL A 110 5.82 2.04 -7.15
C VAL A 110 4.69 2.85 -7.78
N ARG A 111 4.76 4.18 -7.71
CA ARG A 111 3.74 5.05 -8.31
C ARG A 111 3.66 4.89 -9.82
N ILE A 112 4.80 4.76 -10.51
CA ILE A 112 4.83 4.48 -11.95
C ILE A 112 4.15 3.14 -12.25
N ALA A 113 4.51 2.08 -11.52
CA ALA A 113 3.91 0.76 -11.69
C ALA A 113 2.37 0.78 -11.53
N LEU A 114 1.86 1.56 -10.57
CA LEU A 114 0.43 1.68 -10.30
C LEU A 114 -0.35 2.49 -11.35
N THR A 115 0.30 3.30 -12.19
CA THR A 115 -0.40 4.11 -13.22
C THR A 115 -1.10 3.27 -14.30
N HIS A 116 -0.70 2.01 -14.47
CA HIS A 116 -1.26 1.10 -15.47
C HIS A 116 -2.32 0.16 -14.90
N VAL A 117 -2.64 0.29 -13.61
CA VAL A 117 -3.61 -0.57 -12.93
C VAL A 117 -5.02 -0.03 -13.16
N PRO A 118 -5.96 -0.83 -13.68
CA PRO A 118 -7.33 -0.39 -13.88
C PRO A 118 -8.03 -0.10 -12.55
N SER A 119 -8.77 1.01 -12.54
CA SER A 119 -9.75 1.38 -11.51
C SER A 119 -11.13 0.78 -11.78
#